data_AF-A0A2E9Y5E1-F1
#
_entry.id   AF-A0A2E9Y5E1-F1
#
_cell.length_a   1.000
_cell.length_b   1.000
_cell.length_c   1.000
_cell.angle_alpha   90.00
_cell.angle_beta   90.00
_cell.angle_gamma   90.00
#
_symmetry.space_group_name_H-M   'P 1'
#
loop_
_entity.id
_entity.type
_entity.pdbx_description
1 polymer ?
#
loop_
_entity_poly.entity_id
_entity_poly.type
_entity_poly.pdbx_seq_one_letter_code
_entity_poly.pdbx_strand_id
1 'polypeptide(L)'
;MVVLGRIKRSVAGIGFWSALVILPFIICTRVFEIVARKVFGYASSFPQYLEWELFVFLVLLTLGYAYVRGAHIRVDIIRERLRPKACERIELVGLLLLMLPFALVVIYRGIIPIVGPQLLVISLAMAFPLLANWLPNQVFN
;
A
#
# COMPACT_ATOMS: atom_id res chain seq x y z
N MET A 1 29.54 14.85 -7.30
CA MET A 1 28.24 15.37 -7.80
C MET A 1 27.63 14.52 -8.92
N VAL A 2 28.40 13.96 -9.87
CA VAL A 2 27.88 13.16 -11.01
C VAL A 2 27.18 11.84 -10.60
N VAL A 3 27.72 11.13 -9.60
CA VAL A 3 27.18 9.85 -9.12
C VAL A 3 25.76 10.01 -8.54
N LEU A 4 25.53 11.06 -7.75
CA LEU A 4 24.22 11.36 -7.17
C LEU A 4 23.17 11.68 -8.26
N GLY A 5 23.58 12.36 -9.33
CA GLY A 5 22.72 12.65 -10.48
C GLY A 5 22.30 11.38 -11.24
N ARG A 6 23.22 10.42 -11.41
CA ARG A 6 22.93 9.12 -12.04
C ARG A 6 21.93 8.31 -11.21
N ILE A 7 22.15 8.22 -9.90
CA ILE A 7 21.24 7.49 -8.99
C ILE A 7 19.83 8.08 -9.03
N LYS A 8 19.70 9.42 -8.91
CA LYS A 8 18.40 10.09 -8.98
C LYS A 8 17.67 9.82 -10.29
N ARG A 9 18.39 9.82 -11.42
CA ARG A 9 17.82 9.56 -12.75
C ARG A 9 17.38 8.10 -12.92
N SER A 10 18.17 7.15 -12.43
CA SER A 10 17.82 5.72 -12.45
C SER A 10 16.58 5.43 -11.61
N VAL A 11 16.54 5.95 -10.38
CA VAL A 11 15.37 5.80 -9.48
C VAL A 11 14.12 6.43 -10.11
N ALA A 12 14.26 7.60 -10.73
CA ALA A 12 13.14 8.26 -11.40
C ALA A 12 12.65 7.50 -12.64
N GLY A 13 13.57 6.93 -13.42
CA GLY A 13 13.23 6.09 -14.55
C GLY A 13 12.45 4.85 -14.12
N ILE A 14 12.95 4.12 -13.10
CA ILE A 14 12.30 2.91 -12.58
C ILE A 14 10.89 3.22 -12.07
N GLY A 15 10.71 4.29 -11.28
CA GLY A 15 9.40 4.72 -10.78
C GLY A 15 8.44 5.09 -11.92
N PHE A 16 8.90 5.79 -12.94
CA PHE A 16 8.05 6.16 -14.08
C PHE A 16 7.62 4.95 -14.92
N TRP A 17 8.57 4.07 -15.28
CA TRP A 17 8.27 2.89 -16.08
C TRP A 17 7.41 1.87 -15.34
N SER A 18 7.66 1.66 -14.05
CA SER A 18 6.80 0.81 -13.21
C SER A 18 5.38 1.36 -13.14
N ALA A 19 5.20 2.67 -12.95
CA ALA A 19 3.87 3.29 -12.97
C ALA A 19 3.17 3.12 -14.31
N LEU A 20 3.88 3.31 -15.41
CA LEU A 20 3.31 3.22 -16.75
C LEU A 20 2.84 1.80 -17.11
N VAL A 21 3.46 0.76 -16.56
CA VAL A 21 3.09 -0.64 -16.83
C VAL A 21 2.09 -1.18 -15.81
N ILE A 22 2.35 -0.98 -14.51
CA ILE A 22 1.57 -1.62 -13.45
C ILE A 22 0.20 -0.95 -13.29
N LEU A 23 0.10 0.38 -13.41
CA LEU A 23 -1.14 1.11 -13.24
C LEU A 23 -2.24 0.73 -14.25
N PRO A 24 -2.00 0.69 -15.58
CA PRO A 24 -3.02 0.22 -16.52
C PRO A 24 -3.36 -1.26 -16.33
N PHE A 25 -2.41 -2.08 -15.88
CA PHE A 25 -2.67 -3.48 -15.59
C PHE A 25 -3.65 -3.64 -14.41
N ILE A 26 -3.44 -2.92 -13.30
CA ILE A 26 -4.37 -2.85 -12.15
C ILE A 26 -5.77 -2.44 -12.63
N ILE A 27 -5.87 -1.37 -13.44
CA ILE A 27 -7.16 -0.89 -13.97
C ILE A 27 -7.84 -1.98 -14.81
N CYS A 28 -7.10 -2.67 -15.68
CA CYS A 28 -7.62 -3.76 -16.49
C CYS A 28 -8.18 -4.89 -15.62
N THR A 29 -7.44 -5.34 -14.60
CA THR A 29 -7.90 -6.39 -13.68
C THR A 29 -9.14 -5.97 -12.88
N ARG A 30 -9.24 -4.70 -12.48
CA ARG A 30 -10.41 -4.15 -11.78
C ARG A 30 -11.64 -4.10 -12.67
N VAL A 31 -11.49 -3.61 -13.91
CA VAL A 31 -12.59 -3.57 -14.88
C VAL A 31 -13.07 -4.98 -15.21
N PHE A 32 -12.14 -5.91 -15.41
CA PHE A 32 -12.47 -7.32 -15.63
C PHE A 32 -13.30 -7.91 -14.48
N GLU A 33 -12.90 -7.67 -13.22
CA GLU A 33 -13.63 -8.15 -12.04
C GLU A 33 -15.06 -7.57 -11.97
N ILE A 34 -15.21 -6.27 -12.21
CA ILE A 34 -16.52 -5.61 -12.19
C ILE A 34 -17.42 -6.16 -13.28
N VAL A 35 -16.89 -6.38 -14.49
CA VAL A 35 -17.64 -6.93 -15.62
C VAL A 35 -18.02 -8.39 -15.36
N ALA A 36 -17.08 -9.21 -14.89
CA ALA A 36 -17.32 -10.61 -14.51
C ALA A 36 -18.45 -10.73 -13.47
N ARG A 37 -18.42 -9.87 -12.45
CA ARG A 37 -19.41 -9.85 -11.38
C ARG A 37 -20.77 -9.33 -11.84
N LYS A 38 -20.81 -8.22 -12.58
CA LYS A 38 -22.07 -7.54 -12.94
C LYS A 38 -22.76 -8.14 -14.16
N VAL A 39 -22.01 -8.66 -15.14
CA VAL A 39 -22.55 -9.15 -16.42
C VAL A 39 -22.68 -10.66 -16.41
N PHE A 40 -21.67 -11.38 -15.90
CA PHE A 40 -21.64 -12.84 -15.93
C PHE A 40 -22.09 -13.50 -14.63
N GLY A 41 -22.34 -12.71 -13.58
CA GLY A 41 -22.68 -13.23 -12.24
C GLY A 41 -21.54 -14.05 -11.60
N TYR A 42 -20.34 -14.04 -12.19
CA TYR A 42 -19.18 -14.78 -11.71
C TYR A 42 -18.38 -13.87 -10.78
N ALA A 43 -18.41 -14.17 -9.48
CA ALA A 43 -17.65 -13.46 -8.48
C ALA A 43 -16.44 -14.31 -8.06
N SER A 44 -15.23 -13.88 -8.45
CA SER A 44 -13.97 -14.44 -7.96
C SER A 44 -13.15 -13.36 -7.27
N SER A 45 -12.56 -13.70 -6.13
CA SER A 45 -11.72 -12.77 -5.36
C SER A 45 -10.29 -12.69 -5.89
N PHE A 46 -9.90 -13.61 -6.78
CA PHE A 46 -8.53 -13.71 -7.31
C PHE A 46 -8.02 -12.42 -7.99
N PRO A 47 -8.77 -11.77 -8.91
CA PRO A 47 -8.32 -10.52 -9.52
C PRO A 47 -8.10 -9.41 -8.49
N GLN A 48 -8.88 -9.40 -7.40
CA GLN A 48 -8.79 -8.38 -6.36
C GLN A 48 -7.56 -8.54 -5.46
N TYR A 49 -7.10 -9.77 -5.19
CA TYR A 49 -5.82 -9.98 -4.49
C TYR A 49 -4.63 -9.55 -5.35
N LEU A 50 -4.65 -9.89 -6.65
CA LEU A 50 -3.58 -9.49 -7.57
C LEU A 50 -3.48 -7.98 -7.69
N GLU A 51 -4.63 -7.30 -7.72
CA GLU A 51 -4.71 -5.84 -7.71
C GLU A 51 -4.02 -5.25 -6.47
N TRP A 52 -4.29 -5.82 -5.30
CA TRP A 52 -3.71 -5.36 -4.04
C TRP A 52 -2.18 -5.53 -4.01
N GLU A 53 -1.67 -6.69 -4.42
CA GLU A 53 -0.23 -6.96 -4.47
C GLU A 53 0.47 -6.00 -5.44
N LEU A 54 -0.07 -5.87 -6.66
CA LEU A 54 0.47 -4.97 -7.67
C LEU A 54 0.43 -3.51 -7.23
N PHE A 55 -0.61 -3.11 -6.50
CA PHE A 55 -0.71 -1.77 -5.93
C PHE A 55 0.41 -1.51 -4.91
N VAL A 56 0.70 -2.47 -4.02
CA VAL A 56 1.82 -2.35 -3.07
C VAL A 56 3.16 -2.25 -3.81
N PHE A 57 3.40 -3.10 -4.82
CA PHE A 57 4.61 -3.03 -5.65
C PHE A 57 4.74 -1.68 -6.36
N LEU A 58 3.65 -1.17 -6.93
CA LEU A 58 3.61 0.13 -7.59
C LEU A 58 3.99 1.25 -6.63
N VAL A 59 3.39 1.29 -5.44
CA VAL A 59 3.66 2.32 -4.44
C VAL A 59 5.11 2.25 -3.98
N LEU A 60 5.65 1.06 -3.69
CA LEU A 60 7.05 0.90 -3.28
C LEU A 60 8.05 1.36 -4.35
N LEU A 61 7.81 1.00 -5.62
CA LEU A 61 8.67 1.40 -6.73
C LEU A 61 8.58 2.90 -7.05
N THR A 62 7.41 3.51 -6.88
CA THR A 62 7.19 4.94 -7.14
C THR A 62 7.53 5.84 -5.95
N LEU A 63 7.62 5.29 -4.73
CA LEU A 63 7.98 6.04 -3.52
C LEU A 63 9.36 6.71 -3.64
N GLY A 64 10.34 5.99 -4.20
CA GLY A 64 11.67 6.54 -4.47
C GLY A 64 11.64 7.72 -5.44
N TYR A 65 10.77 7.69 -6.44
CA TYR A 65 10.56 8.79 -7.38
C TYR A 65 9.95 10.03 -6.69
N ALA A 66 8.93 9.83 -5.87
CA ALA A 66 8.31 10.91 -5.09
C ALA A 66 9.30 11.56 -4.12
N TYR A 67 10.18 10.75 -3.50
CA TYR A 67 11.23 11.22 -2.61
C TYR A 67 12.26 12.10 -3.33
N VAL A 68 12.74 11.67 -4.50
CA VAL A 68 13.71 12.44 -5.31
C VAL A 68 13.14 13.79 -5.76
N ARG A 69 11.83 13.87 -6.05
CA ARG A 69 11.16 15.12 -6.44
C ARG A 69 10.80 16.02 -5.26
N GLY A 70 11.04 15.59 -4.02
CA GLY A 70 10.66 16.37 -2.84
C GLY A 70 9.15 16.57 -2.72
N ALA A 71 8.34 15.71 -3.35
CA ALA A 71 6.88 15.74 -3.24
C ALA A 71 6.38 15.17 -1.90
N HIS A 72 7.30 14.71 -1.04
CA HIS A 72 6.97 14.36 0.32
C HIS A 72 6.53 15.64 1.04
N ILE A 73 5.25 15.74 1.39
CA ILE A 73 4.70 16.87 2.14
C ILE A 73 5.44 16.90 3.47
N ARG A 74 6.44 17.75 3.57
CA ARG A 74 7.07 18.08 4.84
C ARG A 74 6.18 19.13 5.47
N VAL A 75 5.76 18.91 6.70
CA VAL A 75 5.09 19.93 7.51
C VAL A 75 6.15 20.91 8.03
N ASP A 76 6.97 21.43 7.12
CA ASP A 76 8.11 22.31 7.44
C ASP A 76 7.61 23.71 7.84
N ILE A 77 6.44 24.13 7.34
CA ILE A 77 5.81 25.43 7.65
C ILE A 77 5.56 25.62 9.15
N ILE A 78 5.20 24.55 9.87
CA ILE A 78 4.94 24.62 11.30
C ILE A 78 6.26 24.62 12.09
N ARG A 79 7.28 23.88 11.60
CA ARG A 79 8.60 23.79 12.24
C ARG A 79 9.38 25.10 12.17
N GLU A 80 9.28 25.86 11.08
CA GLU A 80 10.00 27.13 10.90
C GLU A 80 9.57 28.23 11.89
N ARG A 81 8.35 28.17 12.42
CA ARG A 81 7.82 29.16 13.39
C ARG A 81 7.98 28.76 14.86
N LEU A 82 8.43 27.53 15.15
CA LEU A 82 8.50 27.00 16.51
C LEU A 82 9.93 26.92 17.01
N ARG A 83 10.14 27.26 18.29
CA ARG A 83 11.42 27.01 18.97
C ARG A 83 11.71 25.50 18.99
N PRO A 84 12.99 25.07 18.94
CA PRO A 84 13.36 23.65 18.92
C PRO A 84 12.77 22.86 20.11
N LYS A 85 12.75 23.46 21.31
CA LYS A 85 12.15 22.85 22.51
C LYS A 85 10.62 22.71 22.46
N ALA A 86 9.93 23.56 21.69
CA ALA A 86 8.48 23.46 21.51
C ALA A 86 8.14 22.40 20.47
N CYS A 87 8.95 22.28 19.41
CA CYS A 87 8.81 21.26 18.39
C CYS A 87 8.94 19.84 18.97
N GLU A 88 9.95 19.58 19.80
CA GLU A 88 10.14 18.28 20.47
C GLU A 88 8.96 17.91 21.38
N ARG A 89 8.42 18.87 22.13
CA ARG A 89 7.26 18.62 23.00
C ARG A 89 6.01 18.30 22.20
N ILE A 90 5.77 19.01 21.10
CA ILE A 90 4.62 18.75 20.23
C ILE A 90 4.76 17.38 19.57
N GLU A 91 5.96 16.98 19.12
CA GLU A 91 6.22 15.63 18.61
C GLU A 91 5.96 14.56 19.67
N LEU A 92 6.46 14.75 20.88
CA LEU A 92 6.34 13.75 21.95
C LEU A 92 4.88 13.61 22.42
N VAL A 93 4.15 14.72 22.54
CA VAL A 93 2.72 14.72 22.86
C VAL A 93 1.89 14.13 21.72
N GLY A 94 2.19 14.49 20.46
CA GLY A 94 1.51 13.93 19.29
C GLY A 94 1.75 12.43 19.14
N LEU A 95 2.97 11.97 19.41
CA LEU A 95 3.32 10.56 19.43
C LEU A 95 2.52 9.81 20.51
N LEU A 96 2.48 10.36 21.72
CA LEU A 96 1.82 9.72 22.86
C LEU A 96 0.28 9.72 22.73
N LEU A 97 -0.30 10.81 22.23
CA LEU A 97 -1.75 11.01 22.24
C LEU A 97 -2.45 10.54 20.96
N LEU A 98 -1.76 10.55 19.82
CA LEU A 98 -2.34 10.14 18.53
C LEU A 98 -1.78 8.78 18.08
N MET A 99 -0.45 8.62 18.15
CA MET A 99 0.24 7.47 17.57
C MET A 99 0.18 6.24 18.48
N LEU A 100 0.36 6.40 19.79
CA LEU A 100 0.30 5.32 20.78
C LEU A 100 -1.08 4.61 20.84
N PRO A 101 -2.23 5.30 20.95
CA PRO A 101 -3.53 4.61 20.97
C PRO A 101 -3.85 3.96 19.64
N PHE A 102 -3.46 4.58 18.52
CA PHE A 102 -3.60 3.96 17.20
C PHE A 102 -2.79 2.67 17.09
N ALA A 103 -1.52 2.69 17.50
CA ALA A 103 -0.66 1.51 17.49
C ALA A 103 -1.21 0.39 18.38
N LEU A 104 -1.73 0.72 19.57
CA LEU A 104 -2.36 -0.26 20.46
C LEU A 104 -3.61 -0.89 19.85
N VAL A 105 -4.48 -0.10 19.21
CA VAL A 105 -5.67 -0.63 18.51
C VAL A 105 -5.26 -1.55 17.36
N VAL A 106 -4.24 -1.18 16.59
CA VAL A 106 -3.72 -1.99 15.48
C VAL A 106 -3.06 -3.27 15.98
N ILE A 107 -2.29 -3.23 17.07
CA ILE A 107 -1.70 -4.43 17.69
C ILE A 107 -2.78 -5.37 18.20
N TYR A 108 -3.75 -4.83 18.94
CA TYR A 108 -4.85 -5.60 19.54
C TYR A 108 -5.75 -6.25 18.48
N ARG A 109 -6.08 -5.53 17.40
CA ARG A 109 -6.96 -6.05 16.34
C ARG A 109 -6.20 -6.74 15.19
N GLY A 110 -4.91 -6.48 15.02
CA GLY A 110 -4.19 -6.83 13.81
C GLY A 110 -3.17 -7.94 13.92
N ILE A 111 -2.55 -8.19 15.08
CA ILE A 111 -1.45 -9.19 15.14
C ILE A 111 -1.95 -10.63 15.24
N ILE A 112 -3.13 -10.86 15.84
CA ILE A 112 -3.60 -12.20 16.20
C ILE A 112 -4.54 -12.84 15.14
N PRO A 113 -5.46 -12.12 14.46
CA PRO A 113 -6.36 -12.74 13.47
C PRO A 113 -5.95 -12.61 11.99
N ILE A 114 -5.01 -11.73 11.63
CA ILE A 114 -4.75 -11.32 10.24
C ILE A 114 -3.65 -12.16 9.57
N VAL A 115 -2.44 -12.21 10.15
CA VAL A 115 -1.23 -12.68 9.43
C VAL A 115 -1.26 -14.19 9.12
N GLY A 116 -1.78 -15.02 10.02
CA GLY A 116 -1.81 -16.47 9.85
C GLY A 116 -2.75 -16.97 8.75
N PRO A 117 -4.05 -16.62 8.82
CA PRO A 117 -5.03 -17.07 7.83
C PRO A 117 -4.76 -16.51 6.43
N GLN A 118 -4.26 -15.28 6.33
CA GLN A 118 -4.08 -14.61 5.03
C GLN A 118 -2.96 -15.23 4.21
N LEU A 119 -1.80 -15.53 4.80
CA LEU A 119 -0.71 -16.21 4.08
C LEU A 119 -1.13 -17.60 3.57
N LEU A 120 -1.98 -18.29 4.34
CA LEU A 120 -2.51 -19.59 3.97
C LEU A 120 -3.54 -19.46 2.85
N VAL A 121 -4.47 -18.50 2.94
CA VAL A 121 -5.46 -18.20 1.89
C VAL A 121 -4.79 -17.75 0.58
N ILE A 122 -3.74 -16.94 0.65
CA ILE A 122 -2.96 -16.50 -0.53
C ILE A 122 -2.32 -17.71 -1.22
N SER A 123 -1.65 -18.57 -0.46
CA SER A 123 -1.03 -19.80 -1.01
C SER A 123 -2.07 -20.75 -1.61
N LEU A 124 -3.24 -20.89 -0.98
CA LEU A 124 -4.32 -21.76 -1.43
C LEU A 124 -5.01 -21.21 -2.69
N ALA A 125 -5.25 -19.89 -2.75
CA ALA A 125 -5.87 -19.22 -3.88
C ALA A 125 -4.96 -19.22 -5.13
N MET A 126 -3.64 -19.17 -4.93
CA MET A 126 -2.65 -19.34 -6.01
C MET A 126 -2.59 -20.79 -6.51
N ALA A 127 -2.72 -21.77 -5.62
CA ALA A 127 -2.70 -23.20 -5.98
C ALA A 127 -4.01 -23.68 -6.63
N PHE A 128 -5.16 -23.13 -6.24
CA PHE A 128 -6.47 -23.54 -6.74
C PHE A 128 -7.42 -22.34 -6.92
N PRO A 129 -7.45 -21.71 -8.11
CA PRO A 129 -8.33 -20.58 -8.39
C PRO A 129 -9.84 -20.92 -8.29
N LEU A 130 -10.20 -22.20 -8.37
CA LEU A 130 -11.59 -22.69 -8.21
C LEU A 130 -12.04 -22.83 -6.75
N LEU A 131 -11.11 -23.01 -5.80
CA LEU A 131 -11.40 -23.08 -4.36
C LEU A 131 -11.57 -21.70 -3.71
N ALA A 132 -11.09 -20.65 -4.36
CA ALA A 132 -11.32 -19.27 -3.93
C ALA A 132 -12.82 -18.91 -3.89
N ASN A 133 -13.65 -19.56 -4.72
CA ASN A 133 -15.10 -19.39 -4.75
C ASN A 133 -15.83 -20.08 -3.58
N TRP A 134 -15.14 -20.96 -2.84
CA TRP A 134 -15.67 -21.70 -1.67
C TRP A 134 -15.20 -21.12 -0.34
N LEU A 135 -14.28 -20.15 -0.35
CA LEU A 135 -13.83 -19.46 0.85
C LEU A 135 -14.91 -18.46 1.29
N PRO A 136 -15.46 -18.62 2.50
CA PRO A 136 -16.59 -17.81 2.96
C PRO A 136 -16.24 -16.33 2.94
N ASN A 137 -17.16 -15.55 2.40
CA ASN A 137 -17.15 -14.09 2.17
C ASN A 137 -16.91 -13.24 3.44
N GLN A 138 -16.69 -13.89 4.59
CA GLN A 138 -16.62 -13.34 5.94
C GLN A 138 -15.17 -12.98 6.36
N VAL A 139 -14.16 -13.35 5.58
CA VAL A 139 -12.73 -13.07 5.90
C VAL A 139 -12.29 -11.67 5.43
N PHE A 140 -13.07 -11.01 4.56
CA PHE A 140 -12.69 -9.76 3.89
C PHE A 140 -13.66 -8.60 4.14
N ASN A 141 -14.47 -8.68 5.21
CA ASN A 141 -15.30 -7.58 5.70
C ASN A 141 -14.83 -7.13 7.08
#